data_AF-A0A7W1PPJ5-F1
#
_entry.id   AF-A0A7W1PPJ5-F1
#
_cell.length_a   1.000
_cell.length_b   1.000
_cell.length_c   1.000
_cell.angle_alpha   90.00
_cell.angle_beta   90.00
_cell.angle_gamma   90.00
#
_symmetry.space_group_name_H-M   'P 1'
#
loop_
_entity.id
_entity.type
_entity.pdbx_description
1 polymer ?
#
loop_
_entity_poly.entity_id
_entity_poly.type
_entity_poly.pdbx_seq_one_letter_code
_entity_poly.pdbx_strand_id
1 'polypeptide(L)'
;LLWGVFLLLGWERVRIDPGYTAVTPLQFLEYPISHSLVGMALWALIAAAVYYSWPTRDTSRHWQAAALVGLAVLSHFPLDLLVHVPDLPLAGGDSVRLGLGLWNNPTATMLLELATLGAGVGIYVAFRSRRHPVRPGRLAGLLLVLVAVYLVNFFGPPPPSVAAIAVADIVGLLLLPGLAAWADRSATPAEWSTARQPAR
;
A
#
# COMPACT_ATOMS: atom_id res chain seq x y z
N LEU A 1 -5.24 -3.05 5.89
CA LEU A 1 -6.40 -2.45 6.60
C LEU A 1 -7.41 -3.53 6.88
N LEU A 2 -7.96 -4.16 5.82
CA LEU A 2 -8.90 -5.27 5.99
C LEU A 2 -8.28 -6.46 6.71
N TRP A 3 -7.04 -6.82 6.37
CA TRP A 3 -6.33 -7.92 7.00
C TRP A 3 -6.21 -7.75 8.52
N GLY A 4 -5.75 -6.60 9.02
CA GLY A 4 -5.72 -6.35 10.47
C GLY A 4 -7.09 -6.51 11.14
N VAL A 5 -8.17 -6.04 10.51
CA VAL A 5 -9.54 -6.25 11.03
C VAL A 5 -9.90 -7.74 11.04
N PHE A 6 -9.61 -8.48 9.97
CA PHE A 6 -9.93 -9.90 9.87
C PHE A 6 -9.10 -10.77 10.82
N LEU A 7 -7.86 -10.37 11.14
CA LEU A 7 -7.07 -11.00 12.19
C LEU A 7 -7.72 -10.82 13.57
N LEU A 8 -8.21 -9.62 13.89
CA LEU A 8 -8.89 -9.37 15.18
C LEU A 8 -10.23 -10.12 15.27
N LEU A 9 -10.92 -10.31 14.15
CA LEU A 9 -12.16 -11.09 14.08
C LEU A 9 -11.92 -12.62 14.01
N GLY A 10 -10.67 -13.06 13.81
CA GLY A 10 -10.31 -14.47 13.63
C GLY A 10 -10.77 -15.09 12.31
N TRP A 11 -11.22 -14.27 11.35
CA TRP A 11 -11.60 -14.72 10.01
C TRP A 11 -10.40 -15.11 9.17
N GLU A 12 -9.25 -14.51 9.48
CA GLU A 12 -7.97 -14.84 8.88
C GLU A 12 -6.95 -15.08 9.99
N ARG A 13 -5.95 -15.91 9.70
CA ARG A 13 -5.00 -16.43 10.67
C ARG A 13 -3.57 -16.32 10.16
N VAL A 14 -2.72 -15.81 11.03
CA VAL A 14 -1.27 -15.73 10.86
C VAL A 14 -0.62 -16.28 12.12
N ARG A 15 0.57 -16.86 11.97
CA ARG A 15 1.44 -17.28 13.06
C ARG A 15 2.74 -16.50 13.00
N ILE A 16 3.24 -16.10 14.16
CA ILE A 16 4.58 -15.56 14.29
C ILE A 16 5.53 -16.75 14.41
N ASP A 17 6.35 -16.95 13.40
CA ASP A 17 7.30 -18.04 13.22
C ASP A 17 8.65 -17.46 12.76
N PRO A 18 9.51 -17.02 13.69
CA PRO A 18 10.80 -16.43 13.35
C PRO A 18 11.66 -17.38 12.52
N GLY A 19 12.10 -16.93 11.35
CA GLY A 19 12.84 -17.74 10.38
C GLY A 19 11.97 -18.46 9.34
N TYR A 20 10.64 -18.26 9.35
CA TYR A 20 9.76 -18.77 8.29
C TYR A 20 10.20 -18.32 6.90
N THR A 21 10.62 -17.06 6.77
CA THR A 21 11.41 -16.55 5.65
C THR A 21 12.60 -15.76 6.18
N ALA A 22 13.50 -15.33 5.29
CA ALA A 22 14.65 -14.50 5.68
C ALA A 22 14.27 -13.04 6.00
N VAL A 23 13.13 -12.54 5.50
CA VAL A 23 12.70 -11.14 5.68
C VAL A 23 11.55 -10.99 6.68
N THR A 24 10.56 -11.88 6.62
CA THR A 24 9.37 -11.80 7.48
C THR A 24 9.29 -13.00 8.43
N PRO A 25 9.00 -12.77 9.73
CA PRO A 25 8.77 -13.83 10.71
C PRO A 25 7.31 -14.32 10.69
N LEU A 26 6.56 -14.08 9.61
CA LEU A 26 5.13 -14.34 9.54
C LEU A 26 4.84 -15.53 8.63
N GLN A 27 4.20 -16.55 9.21
CA GLN A 27 3.60 -17.66 8.48
C GLN A 27 2.10 -17.38 8.29
N PHE A 28 1.69 -17.13 7.06
CA PHE A 28 0.28 -16.89 6.72
C PHE A 28 -0.46 -18.23 6.60
N LEU A 29 -1.36 -18.51 7.55
CA LEU A 29 -2.03 -19.81 7.62
C LEU A 29 -3.27 -19.85 6.73
N GLU A 30 -4.17 -18.89 6.93
CA GLU A 30 -5.44 -18.77 6.22
C GLU A 30 -5.82 -17.29 6.08
N TYR A 31 -5.81 -16.77 4.86
CA TYR A 31 -6.06 -15.36 4.59
C TYR A 31 -6.71 -15.13 3.20
N PRO A 32 -7.75 -15.92 2.85
CA PRO A 32 -8.32 -15.90 1.50
C PRO A 32 -9.23 -14.71 1.21
N ILE A 33 -9.69 -13.97 2.22
CA ILE A 33 -10.64 -12.87 2.05
C ILE A 33 -9.90 -11.60 1.63
N SER A 34 -8.77 -11.30 2.27
CA SER A 34 -7.99 -10.09 2.02
C SER A 34 -6.92 -10.23 0.94
N HIS A 35 -6.37 -11.43 0.72
CA HIS A 35 -5.19 -11.61 -0.14
C HIS A 35 -5.34 -12.68 -1.23
N SER A 36 -6.53 -13.27 -1.43
CA SER A 36 -6.71 -14.11 -2.63
C SER A 36 -6.83 -13.26 -3.90
N LEU A 37 -6.51 -13.81 -5.08
CA LEU A 37 -6.69 -13.07 -6.35
C LEU A 37 -8.14 -12.63 -6.54
N VAL A 38 -9.10 -13.52 -6.26
CA VAL A 38 -10.54 -13.21 -6.32
C VAL A 38 -10.93 -12.17 -5.27
N GLY A 39 -10.45 -12.31 -4.03
CA GLY A 39 -10.70 -11.35 -2.97
C GLY A 39 -10.17 -9.96 -3.33
N MET A 40 -8.93 -9.89 -3.83
CA MET A 40 -8.31 -8.64 -4.26
C MET A 40 -9.05 -7.99 -5.43
N ALA A 41 -9.49 -8.78 -6.42
CA ALA A 41 -10.31 -8.28 -7.51
C ALA A 41 -11.65 -7.71 -7.00
N LEU A 42 -12.30 -8.38 -6.04
CA LEU A 42 -13.52 -7.88 -5.42
C LEU A 42 -13.28 -6.57 -4.66
N TRP A 43 -12.23 -6.49 -3.85
CA TRP A 43 -11.90 -5.27 -3.10
C TRP A 43 -11.49 -4.12 -4.02
N ALA A 44 -10.81 -4.40 -5.13
CA ALA A 44 -10.52 -3.41 -6.17
C ALA A 44 -11.79 -2.84 -6.80
N LEU A 45 -12.77 -3.70 -7.12
CA LEU A 45 -14.08 -3.27 -7.62
C LEU A 45 -14.86 -2.46 -6.58
N ILE A 46 -14.88 -2.89 -5.32
CA ILE A 46 -15.53 -2.18 -4.22
C ILE A 46 -14.89 -0.81 -4.02
N ALA A 47 -13.56 -0.72 -3.97
CA ALA A 47 -12.85 0.54 -3.79
C ALA A 47 -13.10 1.52 -4.95
N ALA A 48 -13.07 1.02 -6.19
CA ALA A 48 -13.41 1.81 -7.37
C ALA A 48 -14.87 2.30 -7.33
N ALA A 49 -15.82 1.43 -6.96
CA ALA A 49 -17.23 1.78 -6.84
C ALA A 49 -17.47 2.81 -5.74
N VAL A 50 -16.87 2.64 -4.55
CA VAL A 50 -16.95 3.60 -3.44
C VAL A 50 -16.40 4.95 -3.86
N TYR A 51 -15.24 4.99 -4.52
CA TYR A 51 -14.68 6.23 -5.04
C TYR A 51 -15.61 6.88 -6.08
N TYR A 52 -16.13 6.09 -7.02
CA TYR A 52 -17.01 6.57 -8.07
C TYR A 52 -18.34 7.12 -7.51
N SER A 53 -18.87 6.52 -6.45
CA SER A 53 -20.09 6.99 -5.80
C SER A 53 -19.87 8.17 -4.85
N TRP A 54 -18.62 8.54 -4.55
CA TRP A 54 -18.33 9.64 -3.64
C TRP A 54 -18.67 11.01 -4.27
N PRO A 55 -19.42 11.89 -3.58
CA PRO A 55 -19.76 13.20 -4.12
C PRO A 55 -18.51 14.03 -4.45
N THR A 56 -18.37 14.45 -5.70
CA THR A 56 -17.31 15.35 -6.17
C THR A 56 -17.88 16.53 -6.95
N ARG A 57 -17.17 17.66 -6.93
CA ARG A 57 -17.51 18.84 -7.72
C ARG A 57 -17.02 18.76 -9.17
N ASP A 58 -16.02 17.94 -9.44
CA ASP A 58 -15.44 17.74 -10.77
C ASP A 58 -15.59 16.28 -11.18
N THR A 59 -16.44 16.04 -12.18
CA THR A 59 -16.73 14.69 -12.69
C THR A 59 -16.04 14.38 -14.01
N SER A 60 -15.27 15.32 -14.58
CA SER A 60 -14.72 15.24 -15.93
C SER A 60 -13.77 14.05 -16.15
N ARG A 61 -13.12 13.57 -15.07
CA ARG A 61 -12.23 12.41 -15.07
C ARG A 61 -12.57 11.37 -14.00
N HIS A 62 -13.82 11.35 -13.57
CA HIS A 62 -14.24 10.60 -12.38
C HIS A 62 -14.08 9.10 -12.54
N TRP A 63 -14.44 8.55 -13.71
CA TRP A 63 -14.30 7.12 -13.97
C TRP A 63 -12.82 6.72 -14.09
N GLN A 64 -11.96 7.57 -14.67
CA GLN A 64 -10.52 7.30 -14.75
C GLN A 64 -9.90 7.28 -13.35
N ALA A 65 -10.29 8.21 -12.49
CA ALA A 65 -9.82 8.24 -11.10
C ALA A 65 -10.30 7.02 -10.31
N ALA A 66 -11.57 6.62 -10.47
CA ALA A 66 -12.09 5.39 -9.89
C ALA A 66 -11.34 4.14 -10.38
N ALA A 67 -11.06 4.05 -11.68
CA ALA A 67 -10.28 2.96 -12.26
C ALA A 67 -8.85 2.93 -11.72
N LEU A 68 -8.20 4.08 -11.54
CA LEU A 68 -6.87 4.18 -10.93
C LEU A 68 -6.88 3.72 -9.47
N VAL A 69 -7.91 4.03 -8.69
CA VAL A 69 -8.07 3.53 -7.32
C VAL A 69 -8.22 2.00 -7.32
N GLY A 70 -9.07 1.45 -8.19
CA GLY A 70 -9.22 0.00 -8.32
C GLY A 70 -7.92 -0.69 -8.75
N LEU A 71 -7.21 -0.14 -9.74
CA LEU A 71 -5.92 -0.66 -10.18
C LEU A 71 -4.85 -0.58 -9.08
N ALA A 72 -4.84 0.48 -8.28
CA ALA A 72 -3.93 0.61 -7.14
C ALA A 72 -4.18 -0.50 -6.10
N VAL A 73 -5.44 -0.77 -5.76
CA VAL A 73 -5.79 -1.90 -4.88
C VAL A 73 -5.41 -3.24 -5.51
N LEU A 74 -5.75 -3.46 -6.78
CA LEU A 74 -5.45 -4.71 -7.48
C LEU A 74 -3.95 -4.98 -7.58
N SER A 75 -3.12 -3.93 -7.68
CA SER A 75 -1.66 -4.04 -7.78
C SER A 75 -1.00 -4.71 -6.56
N HIS A 76 -1.72 -4.79 -5.43
CA HIS A 76 -1.28 -5.50 -4.24
C HIS A 76 -1.00 -6.99 -4.54
N PHE A 77 -1.91 -7.70 -5.21
CA PHE A 77 -1.74 -9.13 -5.50
C PHE A 77 -0.50 -9.49 -6.35
N PRO A 78 -0.23 -8.84 -7.51
CA PRO A 78 0.96 -9.15 -8.29
C PRO A 78 2.26 -8.75 -7.58
N LEU A 79 2.25 -7.73 -6.71
CA LEU A 79 3.42 -7.40 -5.89
C LEU A 79 3.66 -8.46 -4.80
N ASP A 80 2.59 -8.90 -4.14
CA ASP A 80 2.64 -9.99 -3.17
C ASP A 80 3.14 -11.28 -3.80
N LEU A 81 2.67 -11.61 -5.02
CA LEU A 81 3.09 -12.80 -5.77
C LEU A 81 4.61 -12.90 -5.91
N LEU A 82 5.30 -11.78 -6.06
CA LEU A 82 6.76 -11.76 -6.15
C LEU A 82 7.41 -12.15 -4.82
N VAL A 83 6.89 -11.63 -3.70
CA VAL A 83 7.57 -11.70 -2.40
C VAL A 83 7.20 -12.91 -1.57
N HIS A 84 5.94 -13.29 -1.60
CA HIS A 84 5.40 -14.40 -0.83
C HIS A 84 5.96 -15.74 -1.28
N VAL A 85 6.15 -16.64 -0.31
CA VAL A 85 6.29 -18.08 -0.58
C VAL A 85 4.99 -18.62 -1.21
N PRO A 86 4.90 -19.89 -1.66
CA PRO A 86 3.66 -20.45 -2.22
C PRO A 86 2.49 -20.56 -1.21
N ASP A 87 2.01 -19.44 -0.67
CA ASP A 87 0.94 -19.31 0.31
C ASP A 87 -0.25 -18.46 -0.18
N LEU A 88 -0.10 -17.66 -1.24
CA LEU A 88 -1.15 -16.75 -1.75
C LEU A 88 -2.27 -17.49 -2.47
N PRO A 89 -3.51 -17.51 -1.97
CA PRO A 89 -4.58 -18.26 -2.60
C PRO A 89 -5.05 -17.62 -3.92
N LEU A 90 -5.41 -18.43 -4.92
CA LEU A 90 -6.11 -17.90 -6.10
C LEU A 90 -7.55 -17.51 -5.78
N ALA A 91 -8.30 -18.37 -5.09
CA ALA A 91 -9.71 -18.20 -4.78
C ALA A 91 -10.13 -19.02 -3.54
N GLY A 92 -10.54 -18.37 -2.45
CA GLY A 92 -10.93 -19.11 -1.24
C GLY A 92 -9.77 -19.90 -0.59
N GLY A 93 -10.05 -20.64 0.49
CA GLY A 93 -9.02 -21.29 1.33
C GLY A 93 -8.32 -22.51 0.70
N ASP A 94 -9.03 -23.27 -0.13
CA ASP A 94 -8.57 -24.56 -0.68
C ASP A 94 -8.03 -24.47 -2.12
N SER A 95 -7.89 -23.26 -2.65
CA SER A 95 -7.35 -23.07 -4.00
C SER A 95 -5.85 -23.27 -4.11
N VAL A 96 -5.38 -23.36 -5.35
CA VAL A 96 -3.96 -23.27 -5.69
C VAL A 96 -3.36 -22.02 -5.05
N ARG A 97 -2.25 -22.22 -4.36
CA ARG A 97 -1.46 -21.15 -3.74
C ARG A 97 -0.28 -20.80 -4.65
N LEU A 98 -0.02 -19.51 -4.78
CA LEU A 98 1.03 -18.95 -5.62
C LEU A 98 2.05 -18.21 -4.77
N GLY A 99 3.24 -17.97 -5.34
CA GLY A 99 4.30 -17.20 -4.71
C GLY A 99 5.67 -17.55 -5.29
N LEU A 100 6.52 -16.54 -5.50
CA LEU A 100 7.88 -16.71 -6.01
C LEU A 100 8.95 -16.75 -4.90
N GLY A 101 8.59 -16.37 -3.68
CA GLY A 101 9.40 -16.53 -2.48
C GLY A 101 10.57 -15.56 -2.36
N LEU A 102 10.48 -14.35 -2.90
CA LEU A 102 11.57 -13.37 -2.84
C LEU A 102 11.98 -13.03 -1.39
N TRP A 103 11.07 -13.14 -0.41
CA TRP A 103 11.40 -12.97 1.01
C TRP A 103 12.43 -13.97 1.57
N ASN A 104 12.83 -14.99 0.81
CA ASN A 104 13.99 -15.83 1.13
C ASN A 104 15.33 -15.21 0.71
N ASN A 105 15.32 -14.07 0.00
CA ASN A 105 16.49 -13.32 -0.43
C ASN A 105 16.38 -11.85 0.04
N PRO A 106 16.93 -11.52 1.22
CA PRO A 106 16.81 -10.19 1.82
C PRO A 106 17.27 -9.06 0.89
N THR A 107 18.40 -9.25 0.20
CA THR A 107 18.94 -8.23 -0.71
C THR A 107 18.01 -7.98 -1.89
N ALA A 108 17.50 -9.04 -2.52
CA ALA A 108 16.60 -8.90 -3.66
C ALA A 108 15.26 -8.26 -3.26
N THR A 109 14.73 -8.63 -2.08
CA THR A 109 13.56 -7.97 -1.49
C THR A 109 13.79 -6.48 -1.29
N MET A 110 14.90 -6.08 -0.64
CA MET A 110 15.19 -4.65 -0.43
C MET A 110 15.31 -3.88 -1.74
N LEU A 111 15.99 -4.46 -2.74
CA LEU A 111 16.12 -3.83 -4.05
C LEU A 111 14.76 -3.63 -4.71
N LEU A 112 13.89 -4.66 -4.69
CA LEU A 112 12.55 -4.56 -5.27
C LEU A 112 11.70 -3.51 -4.55
N GLU A 113 11.64 -3.55 -3.22
CA GLU A 113 10.79 -2.67 -2.41
C GLU A 113 11.23 -1.20 -2.50
N LEU A 114 12.54 -0.94 -2.43
CA LEU A 114 13.09 0.41 -2.59
C LEU A 114 12.96 0.92 -4.03
N ALA A 115 13.08 0.04 -5.04
CA ALA A 115 12.83 0.40 -6.43
C ALA A 115 11.36 0.76 -6.65
N THR A 116 10.41 0.01 -6.07
CA THR A 116 8.97 0.32 -6.13
C THR A 116 8.68 1.66 -5.45
N LEU A 117 9.26 1.94 -4.28
CA LEU A 117 9.16 3.25 -3.63
C LEU A 117 9.71 4.37 -4.53
N GLY A 118 10.91 4.19 -5.07
CA GLY A 118 11.56 5.15 -5.96
C GLY A 118 10.75 5.41 -7.23
N ALA A 119 10.18 4.37 -7.85
CA ALA A 119 9.31 4.47 -9.01
C ALA A 119 8.02 5.25 -8.68
N GLY A 120 7.39 4.96 -7.54
CA GLY A 120 6.21 5.69 -7.08
C GLY A 120 6.49 7.19 -6.87
N VAL A 121 7.62 7.52 -6.26
CA VAL A 121 8.07 8.92 -6.11
C VAL A 121 8.34 9.57 -7.46
N GLY A 122 9.02 8.86 -8.37
CA GLY A 122 9.31 9.34 -9.72
C GLY A 122 8.03 9.68 -10.49
N ILE A 123 7.04 8.79 -10.45
CA ILE A 123 5.71 9.02 -11.05
C ILE A 123 5.03 10.23 -10.41
N TYR A 124 4.98 10.30 -9.07
CA TYR A 124 4.35 11.42 -8.36
C TYR A 124 4.95 12.78 -8.72
N VAL A 125 6.28 12.87 -8.81
CA VAL A 125 6.99 14.12 -9.14
C VAL A 125 6.87 14.48 -10.62
N ALA A 126 6.92 13.49 -11.51
CA ALA A 126 6.83 13.67 -12.96
C ALA A 126 5.44 14.11 -13.40
N PHE A 127 4.38 13.50 -12.83
CA PHE A 127 2.99 13.77 -13.17
C PHE A 127 2.30 14.73 -12.20
N ARG A 128 3.08 15.58 -11.52
CA ARG A 128 2.57 16.53 -10.53
C ARG A 128 1.47 17.45 -11.07
N SER A 129 0.48 17.73 -10.23
CA SER A 129 -0.64 18.61 -10.55
C SER A 129 -0.36 20.05 -10.13
N ARG A 130 -0.86 21.03 -10.89
CA ARG A 130 -0.89 22.44 -10.43
C ARG A 130 -1.88 22.63 -9.26
N ARG A 131 -2.93 21.79 -9.19
CA ARG A 131 -3.87 21.77 -8.06
C ARG A 131 -3.21 21.25 -6.78
N HIS A 132 -2.27 20.32 -6.91
CA HIS A 132 -1.58 19.64 -5.81
C HIS A 132 -0.07 19.69 -6.08
N PRO A 133 0.58 20.84 -5.83
CA PRO A 133 1.99 21.02 -6.15
C PRO A 133 2.87 20.19 -5.21
N VAL A 134 3.93 19.62 -5.77
CA VAL A 134 4.96 18.94 -4.98
C VAL A 134 5.68 19.96 -4.11
N ARG A 135 5.71 19.70 -2.81
CA ARG A 135 6.45 20.50 -1.82
C ARG A 135 7.63 19.68 -1.31
N PRO A 136 8.88 19.95 -1.76
CA PRO A 136 10.03 19.10 -1.47
C PRO A 136 10.21 18.77 0.02
N GLY A 137 10.03 19.75 0.92
CA GLY A 137 10.14 19.51 2.35
C GLY A 137 9.07 18.56 2.92
N ARG A 138 7.82 18.62 2.42
CA ARG A 138 6.76 17.69 2.85
C ARG A 138 6.96 16.30 2.27
N LEU A 139 7.36 16.22 1.00
CA LEU A 139 7.70 14.96 0.36
C LEU A 139 8.89 14.30 1.07
N ALA A 140 9.95 15.04 1.38
CA ALA A 140 11.09 14.55 2.14
C ALA A 140 10.66 14.04 3.54
N GLY A 141 9.79 14.77 4.25
CA GLY A 141 9.25 14.32 5.52
C GLY A 141 8.43 13.02 5.41
N LEU A 142 7.57 12.90 4.41
CA LEU A 142 6.83 11.65 4.13
C LEU A 142 7.78 10.49 3.83
N LEU A 143 8.78 10.71 2.98
CA LEU A 143 9.76 9.68 2.63
C LEU A 143 10.62 9.26 3.81
N LEU A 144 11.01 10.20 4.67
CA LEU A 144 11.72 9.89 5.90
C LEU A 144 10.90 8.96 6.79
N VAL A 145 9.59 9.24 6.97
CA VAL A 145 8.69 8.38 7.75
C VAL A 145 8.54 7.00 7.11
N LEU A 146 8.31 6.93 5.79
CA LEU A 146 8.17 5.65 5.08
C LEU A 146 9.44 4.80 5.16
N VAL A 147 10.61 5.39 4.96
CA VAL A 147 11.90 4.70 5.08
C VAL A 147 12.17 4.29 6.53
N ALA A 148 11.83 5.13 7.52
CA ALA A 148 11.99 4.75 8.92
C ALA A 148 11.11 3.55 9.29
N VAL A 149 9.84 3.55 8.89
CA VAL A 149 8.92 2.42 9.09
C VAL A 149 9.44 1.17 8.37
N TYR A 150 9.94 1.33 7.15
CA TYR A 150 10.55 0.25 6.39
C TYR A 150 11.74 -0.40 7.13
N LEU A 151 12.69 0.41 7.60
CA LEU A 151 13.84 -0.07 8.34
C LEU A 151 13.45 -0.74 9.66
N VAL A 152 12.44 -0.21 10.35
CA VAL A 152 11.90 -0.84 11.57
C VAL A 152 11.25 -2.19 11.27
N ASN A 153 10.49 -2.31 10.17
CA ASN A 153 9.89 -3.59 9.78
C ASN A 153 10.94 -4.61 9.35
N PHE A 154 12.00 -4.17 8.68
CA PHE A 154 13.02 -5.06 8.13
C PHE A 154 14.05 -5.52 9.17
N PHE A 155 14.49 -4.63 10.07
CA PHE A 155 15.55 -4.90 11.05
C PHE A 155 15.04 -5.00 12.50
N GLY A 156 13.76 -4.71 12.73
CA GLY A 156 13.16 -4.78 14.06
C GLY A 156 12.98 -6.21 14.57
N PRO A 157 12.74 -6.38 15.87
CA PRO A 157 12.41 -7.68 16.42
C PRO A 157 11.06 -8.18 15.88
N PRO A 158 10.82 -9.50 15.89
CA PRO A 158 9.51 -10.05 15.58
C PRO A 158 8.41 -9.40 16.44
N PRO A 159 7.20 -9.22 15.90
CA PRO A 159 6.10 -8.63 16.64
C PRO A 159 5.77 -9.48 17.88
N PRO A 160 5.37 -8.84 19.01
CA PRO A 160 5.16 -9.56 20.27
C PRO A 160 3.86 -10.37 20.30
N SER A 161 2.91 -10.12 19.39
CA SER A 161 1.64 -10.84 19.28
C SER A 161 0.93 -10.59 17.95
N VAL A 162 -0.02 -11.47 17.59
CA VAL A 162 -0.89 -11.27 16.42
C VAL A 162 -1.75 -10.02 16.55
N ALA A 163 -2.20 -9.68 17.76
CA ALA A 163 -2.93 -8.44 18.02
C ALA A 163 -2.07 -7.21 17.73
N ALA A 164 -0.78 -7.24 18.06
CA ALA A 164 0.14 -6.14 17.73
C ALA A 164 0.30 -5.96 16.21
N ILE A 165 0.40 -7.06 15.45
CA ILE A 165 0.41 -7.02 13.98
C ILE A 165 -0.85 -6.36 13.45
N ALA A 166 -2.02 -6.81 13.91
CA ALA A 166 -3.31 -6.32 13.45
C ALA A 166 -3.52 -4.83 13.74
N VAL A 167 -3.17 -4.39 14.96
CA VAL A 167 -3.24 -2.97 15.34
C VAL A 167 -2.25 -2.14 14.53
N ALA A 168 -1.03 -2.62 14.34
CA ALA A 168 -0.02 -1.92 13.52
C ALA A 168 -0.47 -1.79 12.06
N ASP A 169 -1.07 -2.84 11.47
CA ASP A 169 -1.65 -2.80 10.11
C ASP A 169 -2.72 -1.72 10.00
N ILE A 170 -3.70 -1.72 10.91
CA ILE A 170 -4.81 -0.75 10.90
C ILE A 170 -4.29 0.68 11.09
N VAL A 171 -3.50 0.91 12.15
CA VAL A 171 -2.99 2.24 12.48
C VAL A 171 -2.06 2.74 11.39
N GLY A 172 -1.11 1.92 10.93
CA GLY A 172 -0.18 2.27 9.86
C GLY A 172 -0.89 2.62 8.56
N LEU A 173 -1.88 1.83 8.15
CA LEU A 173 -2.61 2.06 6.90
C LEU A 173 -3.68 3.15 6.99
N LEU A 174 -3.97 3.70 8.16
CA LEU A 174 -4.72 4.95 8.31
C LEU A 174 -3.78 6.17 8.38
N LEU A 175 -2.68 6.05 9.12
CA LEU A 175 -1.74 7.15 9.32
C LEU A 175 -0.93 7.48 8.06
N LEU A 176 -0.41 6.48 7.34
CA LEU A 176 0.46 6.72 6.18
C LEU A 176 -0.28 7.39 5.02
N PRO A 177 -1.50 6.97 4.62
CA PRO A 177 -2.29 7.72 3.64
C PRO A 177 -2.70 9.10 4.16
N GLY A 178 -2.97 9.25 5.46
CA GLY A 178 -3.23 10.56 6.08
C GLY A 178 -2.04 11.52 5.96
N LEU A 179 -0.82 11.01 6.17
CA LEU A 179 0.42 11.78 5.99
C LEU A 179 0.66 12.10 4.52
N ALA A 180 0.38 11.16 3.61
CA ALA A 180 0.44 11.38 2.18
C ALA A 180 -0.54 12.48 1.73
N ALA A 181 -1.78 12.47 2.24
CA ALA A 181 -2.77 13.51 1.98
C ALA A 181 -2.36 14.88 2.55
N TRP A 182 -1.67 14.91 3.69
CA TRP A 182 -1.07 16.14 4.23
C TRP A 182 0.07 16.68 3.35
N ALA A 183 0.92 15.79 2.83
CA ALA A 183 2.00 16.15 1.92
C ALA A 183 1.42 16.69 0.60
N ASP A 184 0.37 16.05 0.09
CA ASP A 184 -0.31 16.35 -1.18
C ASP A 184 -1.47 17.34 -1.06
N ARG A 185 -1.46 18.23 -0.07
CA ARG A 185 -2.51 19.26 0.07
C ARG A 185 -2.58 20.16 -1.15
N SER A 186 -3.79 20.60 -1.47
CA SER A 186 -4.04 21.54 -2.57
C SER A 186 -3.18 22.81 -2.46
N ALA A 187 -2.91 23.43 -3.60
CA ALA A 187 -2.21 24.70 -3.68
C ALA A 187 -2.95 25.78 -2.88
N THR A 188 -2.17 26.59 -2.16
CA THR A 188 -2.61 27.81 -1.50
C THR A 188 -2.90 28.90 -2.53
N PRO A 189 -3.73 29.93 -2.22
CA PRO A 189 -4.00 31.01 -3.16
C PRO A 189 -2.75 31.67 -3.76
N ALA A 190 -1.68 31.81 -2.96
CA ALA A 190 -0.39 32.33 -3.40
C ALA A 190 0.31 31.39 -4.40
N GLU A 191 0.38 30.09 -4.11
CA GLU A 191 0.95 29.08 -5.04
C GLU A 191 0.17 29.04 -6.36
N TRP A 192 -1.16 29.18 -6.31
CA TRP A 192 -2.01 29.29 -7.49
C TRP A 192 -1.74 30.53 -8.34
N SER A 193 -1.53 31.70 -7.71
CA SER A 193 -1.22 32.93 -8.44
C SER A 193 0.14 32.88 -9.13
N THR A 194 1.15 32.31 -8.47
CA THR A 194 2.49 32.15 -9.04
C THR A 194 2.48 31.21 -10.24
N ALA A 195 1.70 30.12 -10.18
CA ALA A 195 1.60 29.14 -11.27
C ALA A 195 0.86 29.66 -12.53
N ARG A 196 0.16 30.80 -12.45
CA ARG A 196 -0.54 31.43 -13.59
C ARG A 196 0.30 32.50 -14.31
N GLN A 197 1.40 32.96 -13.73
CA GLN A 197 2.27 33.89 -14.44
C GLN A 197 3.02 33.14 -15.54
N PRO A 198 3.02 33.63 -16.80
CA PRO A 198 3.85 33.06 -17.85
C PRO A 198 5.32 33.17 -17.41
N ALA A 199 6.09 32.10 -17.62
CA ALA A 199 7.53 32.11 -17.37
C ALA A 199 8.13 33.29 -18.14
N ARG A 200 8.78 34.21 -17.43
CA ARG A 200 9.54 35.32 -18.02
C ARG A 200 10.82 34.82 -18.65
#